data_AF-X1NJ11-F1
#
_entry.id   AF-X1NJ11-F1
#
_cell.length_a   1.000
_cell.length_b   1.000
_cell.length_c   1.000
_cell.angle_alpha   90.00
_cell.angle_beta   90.00
_cell.angle_gamma   90.00
#
_symmetry.space_group_name_H-M   'P 1'
#
loop_
_entity.id
_entity.type
_entity.pdbx_description
1 polymer ?
#
loop_
_entity_poly.entity_id
_entity_poly.type
_entity_poly.pdbx_seq_one_letter_code
_entity_poly.pdbx_strand_id
1 'polypeptide(L)'
;GFMAPSLLWIRKNEPGIWKKIDQFLLAKDYIRLKLTGNLASDVTDAGGTLLLDTAKRKWSPEILQKLEIPASFAPPLYESCQVTGKITKNAAKEISLKEGTPVNGGGADQIMGAVGNGIVETGRVACSIGTGGLVVTPMDHPQLAPEVGLHTIPHAIPGKWILMGAILSGGSGLSWFYKQVILGRGKTLKSEDSYQSLFREVSPSPAVSKGLIFLPYLKGERTPYLDPQARGAFIGLSLQHNRRDLTR
;
A
#
# COMPACT_ATOMS: atom_id res chain seq x y z
N GLY A 1 -2.64 -5.68 -5.57
CA GLY A 1 -1.84 -6.77 -6.17
C GLY A 1 -0.88 -6.16 -7.16
N PHE A 2 0.23 -6.85 -7.49
CA PHE A 2 1.22 -6.33 -8.43
C PHE A 2 0.82 -6.61 -9.89
N MET A 3 1.26 -5.77 -10.83
CA MET A 3 0.90 -5.87 -12.25
C MET A 3 1.53 -7.07 -12.97
N ALA A 4 2.81 -7.38 -12.72
CA ALA A 4 3.51 -8.43 -13.46
C ALA A 4 2.80 -9.80 -13.41
N PRO A 5 2.33 -10.31 -12.24
CA PRO A 5 1.54 -11.54 -12.20
C PRO A 5 0.29 -11.53 -13.09
N SER A 6 -0.42 -10.40 -13.17
CA SER A 6 -1.60 -10.26 -14.03
C SER A 6 -1.23 -10.31 -15.52
N LEU A 7 -0.14 -9.66 -15.93
CA LEU A 7 0.35 -9.74 -17.31
C LEU A 7 0.75 -11.16 -17.70
N LEU A 8 1.47 -11.87 -16.82
CA LEU A 8 1.85 -13.26 -17.04
C LEU A 8 0.63 -14.19 -17.09
N TRP A 9 -0.39 -13.90 -16.30
CA TRP A 9 -1.66 -14.62 -16.37
C TRP A 9 -2.35 -14.41 -17.72
N ILE A 10 -2.42 -13.17 -18.24
CA ILE A 10 -2.97 -12.87 -19.57
C ILE A 10 -2.18 -13.60 -20.65
N ARG A 11 -0.84 -13.57 -20.59
CA ARG A 11 0.00 -14.30 -21.55
C ARG A 11 -0.33 -15.80 -21.60
N LYS A 12 -0.51 -16.41 -20.43
CA LYS A 12 -0.77 -17.85 -20.29
C LYS A 12 -2.20 -18.24 -20.70
N ASN A 13 -3.20 -17.43 -20.33
CA ASN A 13 -4.61 -17.83 -20.42
C ASN A 13 -5.38 -17.12 -21.54
N GLU A 14 -4.90 -15.95 -21.99
CA GLU A 14 -5.56 -15.07 -22.96
C GLU A 14 -4.59 -14.65 -24.10
N PRO A 15 -3.98 -15.62 -24.84
CA PRO A 15 -2.94 -15.32 -25.82
C PRO A 15 -3.41 -14.41 -26.96
N GLY A 16 -4.71 -14.44 -27.28
CA GLY A 16 -5.31 -13.54 -28.26
C GLY A 16 -5.32 -12.08 -27.81
N ILE A 17 -5.51 -11.83 -26.51
CA ILE A 17 -5.39 -10.49 -25.90
C ILE A 17 -3.92 -10.10 -25.82
N TRP A 18 -3.04 -11.01 -25.38
CA TRP A 18 -1.60 -10.76 -25.26
C TRP A 18 -0.98 -10.20 -26.54
N LYS A 19 -1.33 -10.79 -27.70
CA LYS A 19 -0.84 -10.35 -29.02
C LYS A 19 -1.31 -8.95 -29.44
N LYS A 20 -2.35 -8.43 -28.81
CA LYS A 20 -2.94 -7.11 -29.10
C LYS A 20 -2.48 -6.02 -28.13
N ILE A 21 -1.70 -6.38 -27.10
CA ILE A 21 -1.18 -5.40 -26.16
C ILE A 21 -0.15 -4.54 -26.91
N ASP A 22 -0.39 -3.23 -26.90
CA ASP A 22 0.60 -2.24 -27.33
C ASP A 22 1.42 -1.78 -26.13
N GLN A 23 0.74 -1.23 -25.11
CA GLN A 23 1.33 -0.87 -23.81
C GLN A 23 0.43 -1.24 -22.64
N PHE A 24 1.02 -1.48 -21.47
CA PHE A 24 0.28 -1.57 -20.22
C PHE A 24 0.21 -0.20 -19.54
N LEU A 25 -0.88 0.05 -18.81
CA LEU A 25 -1.07 1.27 -18.01
C LEU A 25 -1.64 0.91 -16.64
N LEU A 26 -1.24 1.65 -15.62
CA LEU A 26 -1.92 1.63 -14.33
C LEU A 26 -3.21 2.47 -14.41
N ALA A 27 -4.15 2.26 -13.48
CA ALA A 27 -5.46 2.88 -13.53
C ALA A 27 -5.38 4.42 -13.60
N LYS A 28 -4.48 5.02 -12.81
CA LYS A 28 -4.17 6.45 -12.87
C LYS A 28 -3.69 6.87 -14.26
N ASP A 29 -2.74 6.12 -14.83
CA ASP A 29 -2.13 6.45 -16.13
C ASP A 29 -3.15 6.42 -17.26
N TYR A 30 -4.11 5.50 -17.21
CA TYR A 30 -5.22 5.48 -18.16
C TYR A 30 -6.10 6.72 -18.06
N ILE A 31 -6.45 7.17 -16.84
CA ILE A 31 -7.18 8.43 -16.65
C ILE A 31 -6.39 9.58 -17.28
N ARG A 32 -5.07 9.65 -17.03
CA ARG A 32 -4.22 10.68 -17.60
C ARG A 32 -4.15 10.64 -19.13
N LEU A 33 -4.09 9.45 -19.72
CA LEU A 33 -4.16 9.27 -21.18
C LEU A 33 -5.46 9.87 -21.73
N LYS A 34 -6.59 9.66 -21.06
CA LYS A 34 -7.88 10.26 -21.45
C LYS A 34 -7.87 11.79 -21.33
N LEU A 35 -7.17 12.35 -20.34
CA LEU A 35 -7.07 13.80 -20.15
C LEU A 35 -6.15 14.48 -21.17
N THR A 36 -5.03 13.83 -21.49
CA THR A 36 -3.89 14.47 -22.17
C THR A 36 -3.62 13.96 -23.58
N GLY A 37 -4.11 12.78 -23.94
CA GLY A 37 -3.74 12.07 -25.16
C GLY A 37 -2.33 11.46 -25.13
N ASN A 38 -1.57 11.66 -24.05
CA ASN A 38 -0.19 11.21 -23.94
C ASN A 38 -0.06 9.99 -23.04
N LEU A 39 0.75 9.02 -23.48
CA LEU A 39 1.16 7.88 -22.67
C LEU A 39 2.25 8.31 -21.68
N ALA A 40 1.99 8.08 -20.40
CA ALA A 40 2.95 8.36 -19.34
C ALA A 40 2.58 7.61 -18.07
N SER A 41 3.58 6.99 -17.45
CA SER A 41 3.53 6.44 -16.10
C SER A 41 4.50 7.19 -15.19
N ASP A 42 4.38 7.00 -13.88
CA ASP A 42 5.31 7.59 -12.92
C ASP A 42 6.04 6.52 -12.10
N VAL A 43 7.23 6.89 -11.64
CA VAL A 43 8.15 6.01 -10.89
C VAL A 43 7.54 5.42 -9.61
N THR A 44 6.61 6.10 -8.95
CA THR A 44 6.05 5.65 -7.66
C THR A 44 5.05 4.52 -7.86
N ASP A 45 4.12 4.69 -8.80
CA ASP A 45 3.11 3.70 -9.17
C ASP A 45 3.76 2.52 -9.92
N ALA A 46 4.76 2.80 -10.75
CA ALA A 46 5.61 1.79 -11.37
C ALA A 46 6.34 0.91 -10.33
N GLY A 47 6.64 1.43 -9.14
CA GLY A 47 7.18 0.65 -8.02
C GLY A 47 6.25 -0.49 -7.58
N GLY A 48 4.94 -0.36 -7.81
CA GLY A 48 3.92 -1.38 -7.55
C GLY A 48 3.71 -2.40 -8.68
N THR A 49 4.56 -2.41 -9.71
CA THR A 49 4.40 -3.31 -10.87
C THR A 49 5.19 -4.61 -10.77
N LEU A 50 6.27 -4.62 -9.97
CA LEU A 50 7.37 -5.61 -10.01
C LEU A 50 8.19 -5.59 -11.32
N LEU A 51 8.05 -4.58 -12.17
CA LEU A 51 8.80 -4.44 -13.43
C LEU A 51 9.83 -3.30 -13.38
N LEU A 52 9.89 -2.58 -12.27
CA LEU A 52 10.77 -1.42 -12.07
C LEU A 52 12.07 -1.85 -11.38
N ASP A 53 13.21 -1.36 -11.87
CA ASP A 53 14.44 -1.25 -11.08
C ASP A 53 14.26 -0.05 -10.13
N THR A 54 13.90 -0.35 -8.87
CA THR A 54 13.51 0.67 -7.89
C THR A 54 14.67 1.60 -7.57
N ALA A 55 15.90 1.10 -7.50
CA ALA A 55 17.09 1.88 -7.23
C ALA A 55 17.45 2.81 -8.39
N LYS A 56 17.31 2.33 -9.64
CA LYS A 56 17.56 3.16 -10.83
C LYS A 56 16.36 4.02 -11.23
N ARG A 57 15.19 3.82 -10.63
CA ARG A 57 13.92 4.50 -10.93
C ARG A 57 13.54 4.41 -12.41
N LYS A 58 13.78 3.25 -13.02
CA LYS A 58 13.53 2.97 -14.44
C LYS A 58 12.95 1.58 -14.60
N TRP A 59 12.20 1.35 -15.69
CA TRP A 59 11.83 -0.02 -16.06
C TRP A 59 13.08 -0.90 -16.11
N SER A 60 12.99 -2.10 -15.54
CA SER A 60 14.12 -3.02 -15.48
C SER A 60 14.16 -3.87 -16.75
N PRO A 61 15.14 -3.67 -17.65
CA PRO A 61 15.26 -4.52 -18.84
C PRO A 61 15.52 -5.98 -18.46
N GLU A 62 16.24 -6.21 -17.37
CA GLU A 62 16.54 -7.55 -16.85
C GLU A 62 15.27 -8.28 -16.41
N ILE A 63 14.40 -7.63 -15.63
CA ILE A 63 13.14 -8.24 -15.18
C ILE A 63 12.21 -8.46 -16.38
N LEU A 64 12.06 -7.46 -17.24
CA LEU A 64 11.24 -7.58 -18.45
C LEU A 64 11.70 -8.76 -19.32
N GLN A 65 13.01 -8.90 -19.54
CA GLN A 65 13.60 -10.02 -20.29
C GLN A 65 13.35 -11.36 -19.59
N LYS A 66 13.61 -11.48 -18.28
CA LYS A 66 13.41 -12.71 -17.51
C LYS A 66 11.95 -13.16 -17.49
N LEU A 67 11.02 -12.21 -17.50
CA LEU A 67 9.58 -12.48 -17.56
C LEU A 67 9.06 -12.60 -19.00
N GLU A 68 9.93 -12.41 -20.00
CA GLU A 68 9.65 -12.35 -21.43
C GLU A 68 8.49 -11.39 -21.76
N ILE A 69 8.48 -10.24 -21.09
CA ILE A 69 7.59 -9.13 -21.36
C ILE A 69 8.33 -8.19 -22.33
N PRO A 70 7.80 -7.91 -23.54
CA PRO A 70 8.43 -6.99 -24.46
C PRO A 70 8.64 -5.62 -23.83
N ALA A 71 9.83 -5.04 -23.97
CA ALA A 71 10.12 -3.71 -23.44
C ALA A 71 9.22 -2.62 -24.05
N SER A 72 8.72 -2.84 -25.27
CA SER A 72 7.75 -1.96 -25.94
C SER A 72 6.43 -1.83 -25.19
N PHE A 73 6.06 -2.83 -24.37
CA PHE A 73 4.84 -2.77 -23.56
C PHE A 73 4.93 -1.75 -22.42
N ALA A 74 6.14 -1.40 -21.99
CA ALA A 74 6.36 -0.47 -20.90
C ALA A 74 6.15 0.98 -21.39
N PRO A 75 5.24 1.76 -20.77
CA PRO A 75 4.99 3.13 -21.18
C PRO A 75 6.17 4.05 -20.82
N PRO A 76 6.29 5.25 -21.43
CA PRO A 76 7.26 6.24 -20.99
C PRO A 76 7.11 6.55 -19.49
N LEU A 77 8.23 6.58 -18.76
CA LEU A 77 8.27 6.70 -17.30
C LEU A 77 8.83 8.05 -16.88
N TYR A 78 8.15 8.71 -15.93
CA TYR A 78 8.46 10.07 -15.49
C TYR A 78 8.55 10.17 -13.96
N GLU A 79 9.19 11.24 -13.49
CA GLU A 79 9.12 11.64 -12.09
C GLU A 79 7.74 12.24 -11.76
N SER A 80 7.26 12.05 -10.54
CA SER A 80 5.88 12.39 -10.16
C SER A 80 5.50 13.86 -10.40
N CYS A 81 6.44 14.79 -10.20
CA CYS A 81 6.24 16.22 -10.39
C CYS A 81 6.40 16.71 -11.84
N GLN A 82 6.86 15.86 -12.76
CA GLN A 82 7.04 16.26 -14.15
C GLN A 82 5.69 16.43 -14.84
N VAL A 83 5.53 17.53 -15.57
CA VAL A 83 4.39 17.73 -16.49
C VAL A 83 4.58 16.79 -17.68
N THR A 84 3.64 15.86 -17.88
CA THR A 84 3.72 14.90 -19.00
C THR A 84 2.60 15.07 -20.02
N GLY A 85 1.77 16.10 -19.83
CA GLY A 85 0.75 16.49 -20.79
C GLY A 85 -0.02 17.72 -20.32
N LYS A 86 -0.98 18.13 -21.15
CA LYS A 86 -1.93 19.20 -20.84
C LYS A 86 -3.34 18.70 -21.12
N ILE A 87 -4.32 19.22 -20.39
CA ILE A 87 -5.73 18.89 -20.62
C ILE A 87 -6.10 19.23 -22.06
N THR A 88 -6.59 18.25 -22.80
CA THR A 88 -7.05 18.42 -24.18
C THR A 88 -8.38 19.19 -24.23
N LYS A 89 -8.68 19.78 -25.38
CA LYS A 89 -9.98 20.42 -25.64
C LYS A 89 -11.17 19.51 -25.37
N ASN A 90 -11.06 18.22 -25.71
CA ASN A 90 -12.14 17.25 -25.51
C ASN A 90 -12.32 16.95 -24.02
N ALA A 91 -11.23 16.67 -23.29
CA ALA A 91 -11.30 16.45 -21.84
C ALA A 91 -11.83 17.68 -21.08
N ALA A 92 -11.42 18.89 -21.47
CA ALA A 92 -11.89 20.14 -20.85
C ALA A 92 -13.42 20.30 -20.89
N LYS A 93 -14.08 19.82 -21.96
CA LYS A 93 -15.54 19.83 -22.08
C LYS A 93 -16.22 18.85 -21.10
N GLU A 94 -15.54 17.77 -20.74
CA GLU A 94 -16.10 16.70 -19.88
C GLU A 94 -15.92 16.98 -18.39
N ILE A 95 -14.78 17.57 -17.97
CA ILE A 95 -14.39 17.65 -16.55
C ILE A 95 -14.30 19.07 -15.96
N SER A 96 -14.87 20.07 -16.63
CA SER A 96 -14.92 21.48 -16.18
C SER A 96 -13.55 22.10 -15.81
N LEU A 97 -12.45 21.55 -16.34
CA LEU A 97 -11.11 22.12 -16.22
C LEU A 97 -10.73 22.86 -17.50
N LYS A 98 -9.85 23.86 -17.37
CA LYS A 98 -9.39 24.68 -18.50
C LYS A 98 -8.52 23.84 -19.46
N GLU A 99 -8.79 23.94 -20.76
CA GLU A 99 -7.90 23.42 -21.81
C GLU A 99 -6.47 23.96 -21.60
N GLY A 100 -5.46 23.11 -21.81
CA GLY A 100 -4.07 23.50 -21.65
C GLY A 100 -3.55 23.45 -20.21
N THR A 101 -4.40 23.17 -19.22
CA THR A 101 -3.96 22.99 -17.83
C THR A 101 -2.91 21.87 -17.75
N PRO A 102 -1.72 22.10 -17.15
CA PRO A 102 -0.70 21.07 -17.00
C PRO A 102 -1.18 19.88 -16.18
N VAL A 103 -0.79 18.67 -16.60
CA VAL A 103 -1.05 17.43 -15.87
C VAL A 103 0.29 16.75 -15.54
N ASN A 104 0.59 16.64 -14.24
CA ASN A 104 1.81 16.00 -13.75
C ASN A 104 1.72 14.47 -13.85
N GLY A 105 2.85 13.76 -13.76
CA GLY A 105 2.91 12.30 -13.74
C GLY A 105 2.03 11.69 -12.65
N GLY A 106 1.94 12.35 -11.49
CA GLY A 106 1.17 11.89 -10.35
C GLY A 106 1.91 10.81 -9.56
N GLY A 107 1.18 10.00 -8.79
CA GLY A 107 1.79 8.89 -8.07
C GLY A 107 0.81 8.05 -7.28
N ALA A 108 1.34 6.99 -6.67
CA ALA A 108 0.61 6.05 -5.84
C ALA A 108 -0.02 6.75 -4.62
N ASP A 109 -1.20 6.30 -4.20
CA ASP A 109 -1.99 6.90 -3.13
C ASP A 109 -1.22 7.06 -1.81
N GLN A 110 -0.49 6.04 -1.37
CA GLN A 110 0.30 6.07 -0.13
C GLN A 110 1.45 7.07 -0.21
N ILE A 111 2.08 7.19 -1.39
CA ILE A 111 3.17 8.14 -1.60
C ILE A 111 2.63 9.56 -1.63
N MET A 112 1.53 9.81 -2.34
CA MET A 112 0.87 11.11 -2.34
C MET A 112 0.36 11.49 -0.94
N GLY A 113 -0.15 10.51 -0.19
CA GLY A 113 -0.52 10.66 1.22
C GLY A 113 0.65 11.06 2.10
N ALA A 114 1.82 10.42 1.93
CA ALA A 114 3.05 10.79 2.64
C ALA A 114 3.47 12.24 2.32
N VAL A 115 3.46 12.63 1.04
CA VAL A 115 3.75 14.02 0.63
C VAL A 115 2.75 14.99 1.27
N GLY A 116 1.45 14.71 1.21
CA GLY A 116 0.41 15.56 1.78
C GLY A 116 0.51 15.73 3.30
N ASN A 117 1.14 14.80 4.01
CA ASN A 117 1.40 14.86 5.45
C ASN A 117 2.80 15.42 5.79
N GLY A 118 3.55 15.93 4.81
CA GLY A 118 4.91 16.46 5.04
C GLY A 118 5.93 15.39 5.40
N ILE A 119 5.68 14.13 5.03
CA ILE A 119 6.58 12.99 5.23
C ILE A 119 7.47 12.89 4.00
N VAL A 120 8.40 13.85 3.88
CA VAL A 120 9.23 14.06 2.68
C VAL A 120 10.74 14.03 2.95
N GLU A 121 11.11 13.95 4.22
CA GLU A 121 12.50 13.96 4.71
C GLU A 121 12.79 12.70 5.53
N THR A 122 14.02 12.21 5.42
CA THR A 122 14.53 11.10 6.23
C THR A 122 14.42 11.45 7.72
N GLY A 123 14.11 10.46 8.56
CA GLY A 123 13.90 10.65 9.99
C GLY A 123 12.45 10.97 10.38
N ARG A 124 11.55 11.17 9.40
CA ARG A 124 10.11 11.24 9.63
C ARG A 124 9.44 9.90 9.34
N VAL A 125 8.50 9.52 10.19
CA VAL A 125 7.70 8.31 10.02
C VAL A 125 6.23 8.70 9.99
N ALA A 126 5.51 8.23 8.96
CA ALA A 126 4.05 8.20 9.00
C ALA A 126 3.58 6.82 9.45
N CYS A 127 2.64 6.80 10.38
CA CYS A 127 1.93 5.59 10.78
C CYS A 127 0.43 5.83 10.60
N SER A 128 -0.20 5.04 9.74
CA SER A 128 -1.64 5.04 9.52
C SER A 128 -2.21 3.72 9.98
N ILE A 129 -3.10 3.76 10.98
CA ILE A 129 -3.73 2.58 11.54
C ILE A 129 -5.25 2.70 11.34
N GLY A 130 -5.76 1.93 10.40
CA GLY A 130 -7.18 1.73 10.13
C GLY A 130 -7.54 0.25 10.29
N THR A 131 -8.28 -0.32 9.35
CA THR A 131 -8.55 -1.77 9.30
C THR A 131 -7.25 -2.59 9.35
N GLY A 132 -6.26 -2.20 8.55
CA GLY A 132 -4.86 -2.62 8.63
C GLY A 132 -3.97 -1.49 9.15
N GLY A 133 -2.67 -1.68 9.12
CA GLY A 133 -1.68 -0.65 9.43
C GLY A 133 -0.73 -0.42 8.26
N LEU A 134 -0.20 0.79 8.18
CA LEU A 134 0.89 1.15 7.28
C LEU A 134 1.89 2.02 8.02
N VAL A 135 3.16 1.67 7.92
CA VAL A 135 4.28 2.48 8.39
C VAL A 135 5.14 2.83 7.19
N VAL A 136 5.43 4.11 7.02
CA VAL A 136 6.25 4.60 5.91
C VAL A 136 7.29 5.60 6.42
N THR A 137 8.50 5.52 5.87
CA THR A 137 9.59 6.47 6.14
C THR A 137 10.31 6.82 4.83
N PRO A 138 10.52 8.12 4.54
CA PRO A 138 11.37 8.53 3.42
C PRO A 138 12.82 8.14 3.68
N MET A 139 13.55 7.88 2.59
CA MET A 139 14.95 7.47 2.57
C MET A 139 15.71 8.25 1.49
N ASP A 140 16.94 8.66 1.79
CA ASP A 140 17.82 9.34 0.83
C ASP A 140 18.57 8.38 -0.12
N HIS A 141 18.56 7.10 0.19
CA HIS A 141 19.12 6.04 -0.63
C HIS A 141 18.15 4.83 -0.63
N PRO A 142 18.11 4.05 -1.71
CA PRO A 142 17.27 2.86 -1.73
C PRO A 142 17.81 1.83 -0.76
N GLN A 143 16.96 1.33 0.14
CA GLN A 143 17.28 0.13 0.91
C GLN A 143 17.11 -1.09 0.00
N LEU A 144 18.22 -1.66 -0.45
CA LEU A 144 18.22 -2.90 -1.24
C LEU A 144 18.00 -4.09 -0.32
N ALA A 145 17.17 -5.04 -0.74
CA ALA A 145 16.83 -6.24 0.02
C ALA A 145 16.53 -5.93 1.50
N PRO A 146 15.52 -5.07 1.79
CA PRO A 146 15.17 -4.78 3.17
C PRO A 146 14.73 -6.07 3.87
N GLU A 147 14.71 -6.06 5.21
CA GLU A 147 14.22 -7.19 6.01
C GLU A 147 12.84 -7.66 5.52
N VAL A 148 12.55 -8.94 5.76
CA VAL A 148 11.34 -9.62 5.27
C VAL A 148 10.09 -8.76 5.52
N GLY A 149 9.31 -8.56 4.47
CA GLY A 149 8.05 -7.83 4.56
C GLY A 149 8.13 -6.32 4.45
N LEU A 150 9.29 -5.74 4.22
CA LEU A 150 9.41 -4.32 3.87
C LEU A 150 9.50 -4.11 2.36
N HIS A 151 8.99 -2.98 1.89
CA HIS A 151 9.00 -2.59 0.49
C HIS A 151 9.74 -1.27 0.30
N THR A 152 10.77 -1.29 -0.54
CA THR A 152 11.46 -0.08 -1.00
C THR A 152 10.88 0.34 -2.34
N ILE A 153 10.19 1.48 -2.38
CA ILE A 153 9.61 2.03 -3.60
C ILE A 153 10.06 3.48 -3.81
N PRO A 154 10.10 3.98 -5.06
CA PRO A 154 10.39 5.39 -5.32
C PRO A 154 9.45 6.33 -4.56
N HIS A 155 10.01 7.37 -3.97
CA HIS A 155 9.25 8.51 -3.46
C HIS A 155 8.88 9.44 -4.63
N ALA A 156 7.84 10.25 -4.45
CA ALA A 156 7.43 11.28 -5.41
C ALA A 156 8.44 12.44 -5.57
N ILE A 157 9.44 12.48 -4.68
CA ILE A 157 10.53 13.45 -4.76
C ILE A 157 11.65 12.76 -5.55
N PRO A 158 12.13 13.38 -6.65
CA PRO A 158 13.22 12.82 -7.44
C PRO A 158 14.43 12.50 -6.55
N GLY A 159 15.01 11.32 -6.75
CA GLY A 159 16.18 10.86 -5.98
C GLY A 159 15.90 10.45 -4.54
N LYS A 160 14.64 10.28 -4.12
CA LYS A 160 14.28 9.73 -2.80
C LYS A 160 13.47 8.44 -2.92
N TRP A 161 13.50 7.64 -1.86
CA TRP A 161 12.72 6.40 -1.73
C TRP A 161 11.84 6.47 -0.50
N ILE A 162 10.89 5.55 -0.40
CA ILE A 162 10.19 5.28 0.83
C ILE A 162 10.41 3.81 1.19
N LEU A 163 10.63 3.55 2.47
CA LEU A 163 10.56 2.22 3.03
C LEU A 163 9.18 2.06 3.66
N MET A 164 8.48 1.00 3.28
CA MET A 164 7.07 0.78 3.63
C MET A 164 6.89 -0.60 4.27
N GLY A 165 6.27 -0.61 5.44
CA GLY A 165 5.78 -1.80 6.13
C GLY A 165 4.26 -1.78 6.18
N ALA A 166 3.62 -2.91 5.84
CA ALA A 166 2.19 -3.03 5.77
C ALA A 166 1.70 -4.15 6.69
N ILE A 167 0.83 -3.80 7.62
CA ILE A 167 0.30 -4.67 8.67
C ILE A 167 -1.14 -5.05 8.30
N LEU A 168 -1.48 -6.34 8.30
CA LEU A 168 -2.80 -6.80 7.86
C LEU A 168 -3.88 -6.59 8.92
N SER A 169 -3.52 -6.73 10.20
CA SER A 169 -4.44 -6.68 11.33
C SER A 169 -4.14 -5.50 12.25
N GLY A 170 -4.54 -4.30 11.82
CA GLY A 170 -4.53 -3.10 12.66
C GLY A 170 -5.77 -3.05 13.56
N GLY A 171 -6.61 -2.03 13.36
CA GLY A 171 -7.89 -1.88 14.05
C GLY A 171 -8.89 -3.02 13.79
N SER A 172 -8.71 -3.82 12.73
CA SER A 172 -9.53 -5.02 12.56
C SER A 172 -9.28 -6.09 13.62
N GLY A 173 -8.10 -6.13 14.25
CA GLY A 173 -7.84 -7.00 15.40
C GLY A 173 -8.65 -6.61 16.62
N LEU A 174 -8.70 -5.31 16.93
CA LEU A 174 -9.56 -4.77 17.99
C LEU A 174 -11.05 -5.01 17.70
N SER A 175 -11.47 -4.78 16.45
CA SER A 175 -12.86 -5.02 16.03
C SER A 175 -13.24 -6.49 16.16
N TRP A 176 -12.35 -7.41 15.78
CA TRP A 176 -12.54 -8.84 15.96
C TRP A 176 -12.69 -9.18 17.45
N PHE A 177 -11.77 -8.73 18.30
CA PHE A 177 -11.78 -9.05 19.73
C PHE A 177 -13.10 -8.58 20.36
N TYR A 178 -13.47 -7.33 20.09
CA TYR A 178 -14.69 -6.77 20.65
C TYR A 178 -15.96 -7.48 20.16
N LYS A 179 -16.11 -7.68 18.85
CA LYS A 179 -17.33 -8.27 18.28
C LYS A 179 -17.43 -9.77 18.56
N GLN A 180 -16.35 -10.51 18.39
CA GLN A 180 -16.38 -11.98 18.43
C GLN A 180 -16.13 -12.53 19.83
N VAL A 181 -15.25 -11.90 20.63
CA VAL A 181 -14.86 -12.39 21.95
C VAL A 181 -15.69 -11.74 23.05
N ILE A 182 -15.86 -10.42 23.02
CA ILE A 182 -16.56 -9.69 24.10
C ILE A 182 -18.08 -9.73 23.95
N LEU A 183 -18.62 -9.38 22.78
CA LEU A 183 -20.07 -9.35 22.57
C LEU A 183 -20.67 -10.74 22.33
N GLY A 184 -19.96 -11.57 21.55
CA GLY A 184 -20.41 -12.86 21.07
C GLY A 184 -21.15 -12.78 19.74
N ARG A 185 -21.24 -13.93 19.02
CA ARG A 185 -21.87 -14.03 17.69
C ARG A 185 -23.31 -13.51 17.69
N GLY A 186 -23.68 -12.76 16.65
CA GLY A 186 -25.05 -12.30 16.41
C GLY A 186 -25.44 -10.99 17.09
N LYS A 187 -24.54 -10.35 17.86
CA LYS A 187 -24.77 -9.03 18.44
C LYS A 187 -24.12 -7.94 17.60
N THR A 188 -24.91 -6.95 17.20
CA THR A 188 -24.45 -5.77 16.46
C THR A 188 -24.27 -4.57 17.40
N LEU A 189 -23.35 -3.69 17.01
CA LEU A 189 -23.11 -2.42 17.70
C LEU A 189 -24.34 -1.53 17.51
N LYS A 190 -25.00 -1.15 18.62
CA LYS A 190 -26.18 -0.27 18.57
C LYS A 190 -25.81 1.23 18.42
N SER A 191 -24.57 1.64 18.66
CA SER A 191 -24.13 3.05 18.51
C SER A 191 -22.60 3.24 18.54
N GLU A 192 -22.17 4.50 18.33
CA GLU A 192 -20.80 5.03 18.44
C GLU A 192 -20.15 4.86 19.83
N ASP A 193 -20.91 4.59 20.89
CA ASP A 193 -20.40 4.43 22.27
C ASP A 193 -19.65 3.11 22.53
N SER A 194 -19.66 2.19 21.56
CA SER A 194 -19.30 0.80 21.84
C SER A 194 -17.81 0.56 22.11
N TYR A 195 -16.89 1.13 21.31
CA TYR A 195 -15.45 1.02 21.59
C TYR A 195 -15.01 1.91 22.76
N GLN A 196 -15.69 3.03 23.01
CA GLN A 196 -15.37 3.90 24.15
C GLN A 196 -15.58 3.18 25.48
N SER A 197 -16.62 2.34 25.60
CA SER A 197 -16.80 1.48 26.77
C SER A 197 -15.63 0.51 26.98
N LEU A 198 -15.10 -0.04 25.89
CA LEU A 198 -13.96 -0.95 25.91
C LEU A 198 -12.70 -0.22 26.40
N PHE A 199 -12.44 0.99 25.90
CA PHE A 199 -11.29 1.80 26.30
C PHE A 199 -11.34 2.25 27.76
N ARG A 200 -12.54 2.48 28.33
CA ARG A 200 -12.69 2.78 29.76
C ARG A 200 -12.40 1.60 30.67
N GLU A 201 -12.54 0.37 30.16
CA GLU A 201 -12.31 -0.85 30.91
C GLU A 201 -10.88 -1.38 30.79
N VAL A 202 -10.03 -0.79 29.95
CA VAL A 202 -8.65 -1.22 29.73
C VAL A 202 -7.84 -1.18 31.04
N SER A 203 -7.03 -2.22 31.28
CA SER A 203 -6.14 -2.27 32.44
C SER A 203 -5.14 -1.09 32.44
N PRO A 204 -4.97 -0.35 33.55
CA PRO A 204 -4.01 0.76 33.59
C PRO A 204 -2.56 0.28 33.53
N SER A 205 -2.30 -0.96 33.95
CA SER A 205 -0.99 -1.60 33.84
C SER A 205 -0.84 -2.28 32.47
N PRO A 206 0.32 -2.21 31.82
CA PRO A 206 0.56 -2.93 30.57
C PRO A 206 0.31 -4.44 30.72
N ALA A 207 -0.40 -5.07 29.78
CA ALA A 207 -0.66 -6.52 29.83
C ALA A 207 0.63 -7.35 29.94
N VAL A 208 1.71 -6.88 29.30
CA VAL A 208 3.05 -7.49 29.35
C VAL A 208 3.62 -7.57 30.77
N SER A 209 3.24 -6.67 31.68
CA SER A 209 3.69 -6.71 33.09
C SER A 209 3.19 -7.95 33.84
N LYS A 210 2.13 -8.59 33.33
CA LYS A 210 1.58 -9.86 33.85
C LYS A 210 2.00 -11.08 33.02
N GLY A 211 2.89 -10.89 32.04
CA GLY A 211 3.35 -11.93 31.12
C GLY A 211 2.40 -12.22 29.95
N LEU A 212 1.35 -11.40 29.75
CA LEU A 212 0.41 -11.58 28.65
C LEU A 212 0.88 -10.88 27.37
N ILE A 213 0.95 -11.64 26.28
CA ILE A 213 1.29 -11.16 24.94
C ILE A 213 0.17 -11.51 23.98
N PHE A 214 -0.22 -10.56 23.13
CA PHE A 214 -1.12 -10.80 22.01
C PHE A 214 -0.38 -10.68 20.68
N LEU A 215 -0.44 -11.75 19.88
CA LEU A 215 0.01 -11.76 18.49
C LEU A 215 -1.19 -11.41 17.59
N PRO A 216 -1.16 -10.30 16.83
CA PRO A 216 -2.34 -9.81 16.12
C PRO A 216 -2.57 -10.43 14.74
N TYR A 217 -1.89 -11.54 14.38
CA TYR A 217 -1.83 -12.09 13.01
C TYR A 217 -3.10 -12.83 12.57
N LEU A 218 -4.29 -12.30 12.86
CA LEU A 218 -5.60 -12.91 12.61
C LEU A 218 -5.91 -13.15 11.11
N LYS A 219 -5.13 -12.58 10.19
CA LYS A 219 -5.33 -12.68 8.73
C LYS A 219 -4.08 -13.21 7.99
N GLY A 220 -3.18 -13.88 8.71
CA GLY A 220 -1.78 -13.93 8.29
C GLY A 220 -1.10 -12.59 8.58
N GLU A 221 0.14 -12.44 8.13
CA GLU A 221 0.85 -11.18 8.24
C GLU A 221 1.76 -10.90 7.03
N ARG A 222 1.89 -9.61 6.69
CA ARG A 222 2.86 -9.13 5.69
C ARG A 222 4.14 -8.67 6.37
N THR A 223 4.16 -7.49 6.98
CA THR A 223 5.33 -7.02 7.72
C THR A 223 5.19 -7.43 9.19
N PRO A 224 6.20 -8.05 9.82
CA PRO A 224 7.58 -8.29 9.35
C PRO A 224 7.88 -9.72 8.85
N TYR A 225 6.89 -10.60 8.68
CA TYR A 225 7.14 -12.05 8.48
C TYR A 225 6.87 -12.61 7.09
N LEU A 226 6.06 -11.94 6.27
CA LEU A 226 5.51 -12.43 5.00
C LEU A 226 4.91 -13.84 5.10
N ASP A 227 4.11 -14.07 6.14
CA ASP A 227 3.52 -15.37 6.41
C ASP A 227 1.98 -15.30 6.31
N PRO A 228 1.37 -15.78 5.20
CA PRO A 228 -0.08 -15.85 5.08
C PRO A 228 -0.74 -16.88 6.03
N GLN A 229 0.05 -17.81 6.57
CA GLN A 229 -0.39 -18.86 7.48
C GLN A 229 -0.28 -18.45 8.96
N ALA A 230 0.35 -17.31 9.28
CA ALA A 230 0.38 -16.78 10.63
C ALA A 230 -1.03 -16.61 11.21
N ARG A 231 -1.17 -16.86 12.51
CA ARG A 231 -2.46 -16.77 13.23
C ARG A 231 -2.29 -15.98 14.52
N GLY A 232 -3.39 -15.35 14.95
CA GLY A 232 -3.41 -14.62 16.21
C GLY A 232 -3.37 -15.55 17.42
N ALA A 233 -2.76 -15.10 18.51
CA ALA A 233 -2.62 -15.88 19.74
C ALA A 233 -2.54 -14.98 20.98
N PHE A 234 -3.12 -15.43 22.08
CA PHE A 234 -2.80 -14.93 23.42
C PHE A 234 -1.82 -15.91 24.07
N ILE A 235 -0.66 -15.41 24.50
CA ILE A 235 0.42 -16.21 25.10
C ILE A 235 0.62 -15.74 26.54
N GLY A 236 0.77 -16.68 27.48
CA GLY A 236 1.02 -16.38 28.89
C GLY A 236 -0.24 -16.25 29.76
N LEU A 237 -1.39 -16.75 29.30
CA LEU A 237 -2.62 -16.75 30.11
C LEU A 237 -2.46 -17.54 31.42
N SER A 238 -3.06 -17.01 32.47
CA SER A 238 -3.11 -17.58 33.82
C SER A 238 -4.33 -17.00 34.57
N LEU A 239 -4.68 -17.55 35.74
CA LEU A 239 -5.87 -17.15 36.50
C LEU A 239 -5.86 -15.69 36.99
N GLN A 240 -4.70 -15.01 36.96
CA GLN A 240 -4.61 -13.59 37.33
C GLN A 240 -5.14 -12.64 36.24
N HIS A 241 -5.30 -13.13 35.01
CA HIS A 241 -5.71 -12.34 33.87
C HIS A 241 -7.24 -12.25 33.80
N ASN A 242 -7.74 -11.05 33.57
CA ASN A 242 -9.16 -10.81 33.35
C ASN A 242 -9.40 -10.12 32.01
N ARG A 243 -10.67 -9.88 31.67
CA ARG A 243 -11.09 -9.21 30.44
C ARG A 243 -10.34 -7.90 30.17
N ARG A 244 -10.08 -7.10 31.20
CA ARG A 244 -9.37 -5.81 31.07
C ARG A 244 -7.94 -5.99 30.60
N ASP A 245 -7.29 -7.07 31.03
CA ASP A 245 -5.92 -7.42 30.61
C ASP A 245 -5.89 -7.92 29.16
N LEU A 246 -6.86 -8.74 28.75
CA LEU A 246 -6.98 -9.20 27.35
C LEU A 246 -7.34 -8.08 26.37
N THR A 247 -7.94 -7.00 26.88
CA THR A 247 -8.36 -5.83 26.09
C THR A 247 -7.20 -4.84 25.88
N ARG A 248 -6.21 -4.83 26.79
CA ARG A 248 -5.11 -3.84 26.85
C ARG A 248 -4.05 -4.08 25.78
#